data_AF-A0A7N0T1B4-F1
#
_entry.id   AF-A0A7N0T1B4-F1
#
_cell.length_a   1.000
_cell.length_b   1.000
_cell.length_c   1.000
_cell.angle_alpha   90.00
_cell.angle_beta   90.00
_cell.angle_gamma   90.00
#
_symmetry.space_group_name_H-M   'P 1'
#
loop_
_entity.id
_entity.type
_entity.pdbx_description
1 polymer ?
#
loop_
_entity_poly.entity_id
_entity_poly.type
_entity_poly.pdbx_seq_one_letter_code
_entity_poly.pdbx_strand_id
1 'polypeptide(L)'
;MGRKRGVPELDETPPDDFDPSNPYRDPVAMLEMREHVVREKWIDIEKAKILRERLRWCYRVEGIKHLQKCRHLVRQYLDSTRGIGWGKDGRHPAQHGWFILFNYVSIWLSELKLLALRLVLLH
;
A
#
# COMPACT_ATOMS: atom_id res chain seq x y z
N MET A 1 4.26 -4.52 44.47
CA MET A 1 3.78 -4.24 43.09
C MET A 1 4.58 -5.09 42.11
N GLY A 2 4.10 -6.29 41.79
CA GLY A 2 4.71 -7.14 40.77
C GLY A 2 3.72 -7.32 39.64
N ARG A 3 3.93 -6.65 38.52
CA ARG A 3 3.14 -6.88 37.30
C ARG A 3 3.58 -8.25 36.78
N LYS A 4 2.79 -9.30 37.02
CA LYS A 4 2.99 -10.57 36.34
C LYS A 4 2.96 -10.26 34.84
N ARG A 5 4.08 -10.48 34.15
CA ARG A 5 4.14 -10.43 32.68
C ARG A 5 3.35 -11.63 32.17
N GLY A 6 2.03 -11.50 32.16
CA GLY A 6 1.18 -12.37 31.34
C GLY A 6 1.59 -12.13 29.90
N VAL A 7 1.92 -13.19 29.18
CA VAL A 7 2.01 -13.14 27.73
C VAL A 7 0.62 -12.67 27.26
N PRO A 8 0.51 -11.58 26.47
CA PRO A 8 -0.77 -11.19 25.90
C PRO A 8 -1.31 -12.38 25.10
N GLU A 9 -2.56 -12.76 25.35
CA GLU A 9 -3.25 -13.72 24.50
C GLU A 9 -3.36 -13.09 23.11
N LEU A 10 -2.71 -13.72 22.13
CA LEU A 10 -2.70 -13.25 20.75
C LEU A 10 -3.80 -14.01 20.01
N ASP A 11 -4.97 -13.39 19.87
CA ASP A 11 -6.04 -13.97 19.05
C ASP A 11 -5.61 -13.98 17.58
N GLU A 12 -5.27 -15.15 17.03
CA GLU A 12 -4.83 -15.31 15.64
C GLU A 12 -6.00 -15.35 14.64
N THR A 13 -7.23 -15.53 15.13
CA THR A 13 -8.40 -15.77 14.29
C THR A 13 -9.19 -14.49 13.98
N PRO A 14 -9.78 -14.38 12.78
CA PRO A 14 -10.75 -13.34 12.49
C PRO A 14 -11.99 -13.49 13.39
N PRO A 15 -12.66 -12.39 13.77
CA PRO A 15 -13.91 -12.47 14.51
C PRO A 15 -15.03 -13.06 13.65
N ASP A 16 -15.81 -13.97 14.22
CA ASP A 16 -16.83 -14.76 13.51
C ASP A 16 -18.08 -13.94 13.12
N ASP A 17 -18.34 -12.81 13.79
CA ASP A 17 -19.62 -12.09 13.71
C ASP A 17 -19.65 -10.94 12.68
N PHE A 18 -18.59 -10.74 11.88
CA PHE A 18 -18.54 -9.64 10.92
C PHE A 18 -19.19 -9.96 9.57
N ASP A 19 -20.24 -9.23 9.21
CA ASP A 19 -20.87 -9.26 7.87
C ASP A 19 -20.25 -8.21 6.93
N PRO A 20 -19.52 -8.61 5.86
CA PRO A 20 -18.95 -7.69 4.89
C PRO A 20 -19.99 -6.85 4.12
N SER A 21 -21.23 -7.33 4.03
CA SER A 21 -22.29 -6.70 3.23
C SER A 21 -22.88 -5.47 3.94
N ASN A 22 -22.86 -5.47 5.28
CA ASN A 22 -23.30 -4.35 6.11
C ASN A 22 -22.31 -4.08 7.27
N PRO A 23 -21.17 -3.43 6.98
CA PRO A 23 -20.07 -3.28 7.93
C PRO A 23 -20.38 -2.40 9.16
N TYR A 24 -21.48 -1.65 9.15
CA TYR A 24 -21.84 -0.70 10.20
C TYR A 24 -23.01 -1.17 11.07
N ARG A 25 -23.51 -2.40 10.86
CA ARG A 25 -24.67 -2.93 11.60
C ARG A 25 -24.39 -3.11 13.08
N ASP A 26 -23.20 -3.60 13.41
CA ASP A 26 -22.72 -3.79 14.77
C ASP A 26 -21.42 -3.00 14.99
N PRO A 27 -21.42 -1.99 15.88
CA PRO A 27 -20.22 -1.21 16.17
C PRO A 27 -19.11 -2.05 16.84
N VAL A 28 -19.44 -3.13 17.54
CA VAL A 28 -18.44 -3.98 18.24
C VAL A 28 -17.69 -4.84 17.24
N ALA A 29 -18.42 -5.64 16.45
CA ALA A 29 -17.82 -6.50 15.41
C ALA A 29 -17.00 -5.69 14.37
N MET A 30 -17.43 -4.46 14.06
CA MET A 30 -16.69 -3.56 13.18
C MET A 30 -15.33 -3.13 13.76
N LEU A 31 -15.26 -2.84 15.06
CA LEU A 31 -14.02 -2.46 15.73
C LEU A 31 -13.06 -3.65 15.85
N GLU A 32 -13.57 -4.81 16.25
CA GLU A 32 -12.78 -6.04 16.35
C GLU A 32 -12.15 -6.43 15.01
N MET A 33 -12.91 -6.31 13.91
CA MET A 33 -12.36 -6.51 12.57
C MET A 33 -11.28 -5.51 12.19
N ARG A 34 -11.41 -4.24 12.59
CA ARG A 34 -10.36 -3.25 12.34
C ARG A 34 -9.09 -3.59 13.10
N GLU A 35 -9.21 -4.03 14.34
CA GLU A 35 -8.07 -4.47 15.14
C GLU A 35 -7.37 -5.67 14.49
N HIS A 36 -8.13 -6.66 14.03
CA HIS A 36 -7.62 -7.81 13.28
C HIS A 36 -6.91 -7.38 11.98
N VAL A 37 -7.55 -6.54 11.15
CA VAL A 37 -6.95 -6.06 9.90
C VAL A 37 -5.66 -5.26 10.15
N VAL A 38 -5.63 -4.45 11.21
CA VAL A 38 -4.42 -3.72 11.59
C VAL A 38 -3.32 -4.70 12.01
N ARG A 39 -3.64 -5.73 12.79
CA ARG A 39 -2.70 -6.79 13.20
C ARG A 39 -2.08 -7.50 11.98
N GLU A 40 -2.89 -7.92 11.02
CA GLU A 40 -2.40 -8.56 9.79
C GLU A 40 -1.46 -7.64 9.00
N LYS A 41 -1.81 -6.35 8.88
CA LYS A 41 -0.91 -5.36 8.26
C LYS A 41 0.41 -5.24 9.02
N TRP A 42 0.40 -5.27 10.34
CA TRP A 42 1.63 -5.28 11.14
C TRP A 42 2.46 -6.53 10.90
N ILE A 43 1.83 -7.71 10.83
CA ILE A 43 2.50 -8.97 10.52
C ILE A 43 3.21 -8.87 9.17
N ASP A 44 2.57 -8.32 8.15
CA ASP A 44 3.19 -8.15 6.84
C ASP A 44 4.35 -7.14 6.87
N ILE A 45 4.21 -6.03 7.60
CA ILE A 45 5.31 -5.08 7.83
C ILE A 45 6.51 -5.79 8.46
N GLU A 46 6.29 -6.61 9.48
CA GLU A 46 7.36 -7.35 10.15
C GLU A 46 8.00 -8.41 9.23
N LYS A 47 7.20 -9.13 8.42
CA LYS A 47 7.72 -10.04 7.38
C LYS A 47 8.64 -9.29 6.41
N ALA A 48 8.25 -8.09 5.97
CA ALA A 48 9.08 -7.27 5.08
C ALA A 48 10.38 -6.77 5.77
N LYS A 49 10.35 -6.49 7.08
CA LYS A 49 11.54 -6.15 7.86
C LYS A 49 12.52 -7.32 7.94
N ILE A 50 12.03 -8.54 8.18
CA ILE A 50 12.87 -9.76 8.18
C ILE A 50 13.58 -9.94 6.84
N LEU A 51 12.86 -9.77 5.72
CA LEU A 51 13.45 -9.85 4.38
C LEU A 51 14.52 -8.77 4.15
N ARG A 52 14.30 -7.55 4.65
CA ARG A 52 15.27 -6.46 4.58
C ARG A 52 16.56 -6.79 5.34
N GLU A 53 16.45 -7.41 6.52
CA GLU A 53 17.62 -7.84 7.31
C GLU A 53 18.40 -8.95 6.61
N ARG A 54 17.70 -9.97 6.08
CA ARG A 54 18.33 -11.02 5.27
C ARG A 54 19.03 -10.47 4.03
N LEU A 55 18.42 -9.50 3.37
CA LEU A 55 19.01 -8.83 2.22
C LEU A 55 20.28 -8.06 2.61
N ARG A 56 20.24 -7.30 3.71
CA ARG A 56 21.42 -6.59 4.25
C ARG A 56 22.55 -7.56 4.58
N TRP A 57 22.22 -8.71 5.15
CA TRP A 57 23.19 -9.77 5.42
C TRP A 57 23.79 -10.35 4.12
N CYS A 58 22.96 -10.63 3.10
CA CYS A 58 23.43 -11.11 1.79
C CYS A 58 24.43 -10.14 1.14
N TYR A 59 24.13 -8.84 1.17
CA TYR A 59 25.06 -7.81 0.67
C TYR A 59 26.39 -7.80 1.43
N ARG A 60 26.37 -8.06 2.75
CA ARG A 60 27.57 -8.09 3.57
C ARG A 60 28.44 -9.33 3.30
N VAL A 61 27.83 -10.49 3.08
CA VAL A 61 28.55 -11.77 2.90
C VAL A 61 29.10 -11.93 1.49
N GLU A 62 28.32 -11.58 0.45
CA GLU A 62 28.70 -11.87 -0.93
C GLU A 62 29.66 -10.84 -1.54
N GLY A 63 29.77 -9.64 -0.96
CA GLY A 63 30.63 -8.57 -1.46
C GLY A 63 30.37 -8.28 -2.94
N ILE A 64 31.38 -8.40 -3.79
CA ILE A 64 31.31 -8.03 -5.22
C ILE A 64 30.26 -8.84 -6.01
N LYS A 65 29.95 -10.08 -5.59
CA LYS A 65 28.99 -10.95 -6.31
C LYS A 65 27.51 -10.76 -5.89
N HIS A 66 27.20 -9.70 -5.14
CA HIS A 66 25.85 -9.45 -4.63
C HIS A 66 24.77 -9.35 -5.72
N LEU A 67 25.12 -8.84 -6.92
CA LEU A 67 24.15 -8.60 -8.00
C LEU A 67 23.50 -9.89 -8.53
N GLN A 68 24.26 -10.98 -8.62
CA GLN A 68 23.76 -12.25 -9.13
C GLN A 68 23.08 -13.07 -8.04
N LYS A 69 23.71 -13.17 -6.87
CA LYS A 69 23.22 -14.03 -5.79
C LYS A 69 22.07 -13.43 -4.99
N CYS A 70 22.10 -12.13 -4.67
CA CYS A 70 21.06 -11.51 -3.83
C CYS A 70 19.80 -11.10 -4.63
N ARG A 71 19.78 -11.27 -5.96
CA ARG A 71 18.68 -10.85 -6.85
C ARG A 71 17.31 -11.40 -6.43
N HIS A 72 17.26 -12.67 -6.04
CA HIS A 72 16.01 -13.31 -5.63
C HIS A 72 15.46 -12.73 -4.32
N LEU A 73 16.34 -12.42 -3.34
CA LEU A 73 15.96 -11.75 -2.09
C LEU A 73 15.46 -10.33 -2.33
N VAL A 74 16.11 -9.59 -3.24
CA VAL A 74 15.64 -8.25 -3.64
C VAL A 74 14.23 -8.33 -4.21
N ARG A 75 13.98 -9.29 -5.10
CA ARG A 75 12.66 -9.48 -5.71
C ARG A 75 11.60 -9.80 -4.66
N GLN A 76 11.88 -10.74 -3.75
CA GLN A 76 10.97 -11.07 -2.64
C GLN A 76 10.69 -9.88 -1.72
N TYR A 77 11.71 -9.08 -1.40
CA TYR A 77 11.54 -7.87 -0.60
C TYR A 77 10.71 -6.80 -1.32
N LEU A 78 10.96 -6.58 -2.61
CA LEU A 78 10.18 -5.62 -3.40
C LEU A 78 8.73 -6.08 -3.54
N ASP A 79 8.51 -7.37 -3.79
CA ASP A 79 7.17 -7.94 -3.91
C ASP A 79 6.42 -7.88 -2.58
N SER A 80 7.09 -8.10 -1.43
CA SER A 80 6.43 -7.92 -0.13
C SER A 80 6.07 -6.46 0.12
N THR A 81 6.91 -5.48 -0.22
CA THR A 81 6.59 -4.07 0.04
C THR A 81 5.42 -3.49 -0.77
N ARG A 82 4.99 -4.15 -1.86
CA ARG A 82 3.89 -3.71 -2.72
C ARG A 82 2.55 -4.04 -2.05
N GLY A 83 1.96 -3.05 -1.36
CA GLY A 83 0.63 -3.17 -0.75
C GLY A 83 0.60 -3.17 0.78
N ILE A 84 1.75 -3.23 1.44
CA ILE A 84 1.86 -3.21 2.91
C ILE A 84 1.75 -1.79 3.49
N GLY A 85 2.11 -0.77 2.70
CA GLY A 85 2.18 0.61 3.19
C GLY A 85 0.83 1.27 3.43
N TRP A 86 0.72 2.04 4.52
CA TRP A 86 -0.18 3.20 4.63
C TRP A 86 0.29 4.35 3.68
N GLY A 87 0.51 4.03 2.41
CA GLY A 87 1.13 4.88 1.38
C GLY A 87 0.28 4.97 0.11
N LYS A 88 0.82 5.54 -0.96
CA LYS A 88 0.12 5.93 -2.21
C LYS A 88 -0.87 4.89 -2.76
N ASP A 89 -0.64 3.59 -2.56
CA ASP A 89 -1.48 2.49 -3.08
C ASP A 89 -2.68 2.13 -2.19
N GLY A 90 -2.67 2.52 -0.92
CA GLY A 90 -3.79 2.35 0.02
C GLY A 90 -4.70 3.59 0.11
N ARG A 91 -4.44 4.63 -0.70
CA ARG A 91 -5.27 5.84 -0.74
C ARG A 91 -6.53 5.54 -1.55
N HIS A 92 -7.65 6.19 -1.23
CA HIS A 92 -8.86 6.06 -2.05
C HIS A 92 -8.55 6.45 -3.51
N PRO A 93 -9.04 5.73 -4.54
CA PRO A 93 -8.77 6.00 -5.97
C PRO A 93 -8.87 7.48 -6.37
N ALA A 94 -9.82 8.22 -5.80
CA ALA A 94 -10.02 9.65 -6.04
C ALA A 94 -8.85 10.56 -5.60
N GLN A 95 -7.94 10.05 -4.77
CA GLN A 95 -6.77 10.79 -4.26
C GLN A 95 -5.46 10.30 -4.90
N HIS A 96 -5.53 9.35 -5.84
CA HIS A 96 -4.42 9.08 -6.74
C HIS A 96 -4.33 10.26 -7.71
N GLY A 97 -3.12 10.78 -7.94
CA GLY A 97 -2.85 12.03 -8.67
C GLY A 97 -3.18 12.02 -10.18
N TRP A 98 -4.29 11.42 -10.59
CA TRP A 98 -4.83 11.46 -11.95
C TRP A 98 -5.23 12.89 -12.38
N PHE A 99 -5.52 13.77 -11.40
CA PHE A 99 -5.95 15.14 -11.62
C PHE A 99 -4.95 16.03 -12.39
N ILE A 100 -3.67 15.66 -12.45
CA ILE A 100 -2.64 16.47 -13.12
C ILE A 100 -2.62 16.22 -14.64
N LEU A 101 -2.91 15.01 -15.11
CA LEU A 101 -2.85 14.67 -16.53
C LEU A 101 -4.11 15.06 -17.31
N PHE A 102 -5.29 15.00 -16.68
CA PHE A 102 -6.55 15.33 -17.34
C PHE A 102 -6.71 16.83 -17.64
N ASN A 103 -6.16 17.69 -16.78
CA ASN A 103 -6.20 19.14 -17.00
C ASN A 103 -5.37 19.57 -18.21
N TYR A 104 -4.16 19.03 -18.38
CA TYR A 104 -3.30 19.40 -19.52
C TYR A 104 -3.91 19.04 -20.87
N VAL A 105 -4.51 17.85 -21.00
CA VAL A 105 -5.16 17.42 -22.24
C VAL A 105 -6.42 18.25 -22.51
N SER A 106 -7.20 18.58 -21.48
CA SER A 106 -8.41 19.39 -21.63
C SER A 106 -8.12 20.85 -22.00
N ILE A 107 -7.06 21.43 -21.42
CA ILE A 107 -6.58 22.80 -21.73
C ILE A 107 -6.00 22.86 -23.15
N TRP A 108 -5.22 21.87 -23.56
CA TRP A 108 -4.71 21.81 -24.94
C TRP A 108 -5.82 21.63 -25.98
N LEU A 109 -6.83 20.80 -25.68
CA LEU A 109 -7.95 20.57 -26.59
C LEU A 109 -8.88 21.78 -26.71
N SER A 110 -9.02 22.60 -25.65
CA SER A 110 -9.77 23.86 -25.71
C SER A 110 -9.01 24.95 -26.47
N GLU A 111 -7.69 25.06 -26.31
CA GLU A 111 -6.86 25.97 -27.09
C GLU A 111 -6.85 25.62 -28.59
N LEU A 112 -6.77 24.33 -28.94
CA LEU A 112 -6.83 23.89 -30.34
C LEU A 112 -8.19 24.21 -31.00
N LYS A 113 -9.28 24.06 -30.25
CA LYS A 113 -10.63 24.45 -30.71
C LYS A 113 -10.77 25.96 -30.91
N LEU A 114 -10.17 26.77 -30.04
CA LEU A 114 -10.15 28.24 -30.19
C LEU A 114 -9.34 28.69 -31.41
N LEU A 115 -8.20 28.04 -31.67
CA LEU A 115 -7.36 28.30 -32.83
C LEU A 115 -8.06 27.92 -34.15
N ALA A 116 -8.76 26.79 -34.17
CA ALA A 116 -9.58 26.39 -35.31
C ALA A 116 -10.74 27.37 -35.56
N LEU A 117 -11.43 27.84 -34.51
CA LEU A 117 -12.50 28.83 -34.67
C LEU A 117 -11.99 30.18 -35.21
N ARG A 118 -10.81 30.63 -34.75
CA ARG A 118 -10.18 31.86 -35.25
C ARG A 118 -9.76 31.75 -36.72
N LEU A 119 -9.31 30.57 -37.17
CA LEU A 119 -8.98 30.33 -38.58
C LEU A 119 -10.21 30.32 -39.47
N VAL A 120 -11.34 29.77 -39.00
CA VAL A 120 -12.62 29.76 -39.76
C VAL A 120 -13.24 31.16 -39.84
N LEU A 121 -13.07 32.01 -38.82
CA LEU A 121 -13.57 33.40 -38.82
C LEU A 121 -12.72 34.38 -39.64
N LEU A 122 -11.55 33.95 -40.15
CA LEU A 122 -10.65 34.77 -40.96
C LEU A 122 -10.79 34.54 -42.47
N HIS A 123 -11.72 33.68 -42.89
CA HIS A 123 -12.06 33.35 -44.28
C HIS A 123 -13.55 33.60 -44.52
#